data_AF-A0A8J7K562-F1
#
_entry.id   AF-A0A8J7K562-F1
#
_cell.length_a   1.000
_cell.length_b   1.000
_cell.length_c   1.000
_cell.angle_alpha   90.00
_cell.angle_beta   90.00
_cell.angle_gamma   90.00
#
_symmetry.space_group_name_H-M   'P 1'
#
loop_
_entity.id
_entity.type
_entity.pdbx_description
1 polymer ?
#
loop_
_entity_poly.entity_id
_entity_poly.type
_entity_poly.pdbx_seq_one_letter_code
_entity_poly.pdbx_strand_id
1 'polypeptide(L)'
;MEDSDRADKENFLYPRSRYYGEFKPENLVFNANLQEFAQKVGYIVNLQTSGKVTSEDAYTQIKGLWKNLKHSKKELGINEEPPTES
;
A
#
# COMPACT_ATOMS: atom_id res chain seq x y z
N MET A 1 -13.07 18.77 -16.59
CA MET A 1 -12.16 19.65 -15.82
C MET A 1 -12.02 19.15 -14.38
N GLU A 2 -13.12 18.78 -13.71
CA GLU A 2 -13.11 18.26 -12.32
C GLU A 2 -12.25 16.99 -12.10
N ASP A 3 -12.17 16.07 -13.07
CA ASP A 3 -11.34 14.85 -12.95
C ASP A 3 -9.83 15.14 -12.94
N SER A 4 -9.39 16.20 -13.63
CA SER A 4 -7.98 16.63 -13.65
C SER A 4 -7.55 17.11 -12.27
N ASP A 5 -8.38 17.95 -11.64
CA ASP A 5 -8.10 18.52 -10.32
C ASP A 5 -8.02 17.45 -9.22
N ARG A 6 -8.78 16.35 -9.37
CA ARG A 6 -8.72 15.22 -8.44
C ARG A 6 -7.43 14.44 -8.61
N ALA A 7 -7.03 14.13 -9.84
CA ALA A 7 -5.78 13.45 -10.11
C ALA A 7 -4.56 14.26 -9.61
N ASP A 8 -4.61 15.58 -9.75
CA ASP A 8 -3.53 16.46 -9.29
C ASP A 8 -3.41 16.50 -7.76
N LYS A 9 -4.54 16.56 -7.03
CA LYS A 9 -4.56 16.45 -5.56
C LYS A 9 -4.04 15.10 -5.11
N GLU A 10 -4.46 14.02 -5.76
CA GLU A 10 -3.99 12.68 -5.43
C GLU A 10 -2.48 12.56 -5.66
N ASN A 11 -1.95 13.09 -6.77
CA ASN A 11 -0.52 13.06 -7.05
C ASN A 11 0.29 13.92 -6.06
N PHE A 12 -0.25 15.05 -5.62
CA PHE A 12 0.41 15.92 -4.63
C PHE A 12 0.41 15.30 -3.23
N LEU A 13 -0.73 14.77 -2.78
CA LEU A 13 -0.88 14.19 -1.45
C LEU A 13 -0.26 12.79 -1.35
N TYR A 14 -0.25 12.04 -2.44
CA TYR A 14 0.20 10.65 -2.52
C TYR A 14 1.30 10.49 -3.56
N PRO A 15 2.51 11.07 -3.34
CA PRO A 15 3.60 10.90 -4.28
C PRO A 15 3.93 9.42 -4.44
N ARG A 16 3.89 8.94 -5.69
CA ARG A 16 4.28 7.57 -6.04
C ARG A 16 5.71 7.57 -6.53
N SER A 17 6.53 6.75 -5.90
CA SER A 17 7.90 6.52 -6.32
C SER A 17 7.92 5.60 -7.55
N ARG A 18 8.85 5.85 -8.47
CA ARG A 18 9.08 4.93 -9.59
C ARG A 18 9.50 3.57 -9.06
N TYR A 19 9.01 2.52 -9.71
CA TYR A 19 9.45 1.16 -9.44
C TYR A 19 10.76 0.89 -10.18
N TYR A 20 11.76 0.36 -9.47
CA TYR A 20 13.09 0.06 -10.00
C TYR A 20 13.45 -1.44 -9.93
N GLY A 21 12.49 -2.29 -9.58
CA GLY A 21 12.70 -3.74 -9.52
C GLY A 21 12.48 -4.44 -10.87
N GLU A 22 12.47 -5.77 -10.84
CA GLU A 22 12.28 -6.60 -12.02
C GLU A 22 10.91 -6.33 -12.67
N PHE A 23 10.92 -6.06 -13.98
CA PHE A 23 9.70 -5.78 -14.73
C PHE A 23 8.86 -7.05 -14.94
N LYS A 24 7.91 -7.25 -14.02
CA LYS A 24 6.79 -8.20 -14.11
C LYS A 24 5.49 -7.47 -13.77
N PRO A 25 4.36 -7.71 -14.46
CA PRO A 25 3.09 -7.07 -14.16
C PRO A 25 2.70 -7.18 -12.68
N GLU A 26 2.89 -8.36 -12.08
CA GLU A 26 2.57 -8.67 -10.68
C GLU A 26 3.41 -7.80 -9.74
N ASN A 27 4.70 -7.66 -10.04
CA ASN A 27 5.62 -6.82 -9.27
C ASN A 27 5.21 -5.33 -9.31
N LEU A 28 4.77 -4.84 -10.46
CA LEU A 28 4.30 -3.45 -10.61
C LEU A 28 3.03 -3.20 -9.81
N VAL A 29 2.05 -4.11 -9.92
CA VAL A 29 0.79 -4.01 -9.18
C VAL A 29 1.05 -4.10 -7.68
N PHE A 30 1.89 -5.04 -7.24
CA PHE A 30 2.22 -5.16 -5.82
C PHE A 30 3.00 -3.98 -5.28
N ASN A 31 3.92 -3.42 -6.07
CA ASN A 31 4.59 -2.18 -5.71
C ASN A 31 3.59 -1.03 -5.52
N ALA A 32 2.58 -0.90 -6.39
CA ALA A 32 1.53 0.10 -6.21
C ALA A 32 0.77 -0.10 -4.89
N ASN A 33 0.40 -1.35 -4.57
CA ASN A 33 -0.27 -1.71 -3.31
C ASN A 33 0.63 -1.46 -2.08
N LEU A 34 1.93 -1.70 -2.20
CA LEU A 34 2.91 -1.43 -1.15
C LEU A 34 3.07 0.07 -0.89
N GLN A 35 3.08 0.89 -1.94
CA GLN A 35 3.14 2.35 -1.80
C GLN A 35 1.86 2.90 -1.17
N GLU A 36 0.68 2.41 -1.57
CA GLU A 36 -0.59 2.77 -0.92
C GLU A 36 -0.61 2.38 0.56
N PHE A 37 -0.12 1.17 0.90
CA PHE A 37 0.03 0.72 2.28
C PHE A 37 0.90 1.70 3.09
N ALA A 38 2.08 2.05 2.57
CA ALA A 38 3.01 2.95 3.26
C ALA A 38 2.40 4.34 3.49
N GLN A 39 1.70 4.88 2.49
CA GLN A 39 1.00 6.16 2.60
C GLN A 39 -0.08 6.12 3.69
N LYS A 40 -0.96 5.11 3.66
CA LYS A 40 -2.03 4.95 4.66
C LYS A 40 -1.49 4.80 6.08
N VAL A 41 -0.42 4.02 6.27
CA VAL A 41 0.28 3.91 7.56
C VAL A 41 0.78 5.27 8.02
N GLY A 42 1.41 6.04 7.13
CA GLY A 42 1.88 7.40 7.42
C GLY A 42 0.77 8.32 7.93
N TYR A 43 -0.41 8.33 7.28
CA TYR A 43 -1.55 9.11 7.75
C TYR A 43 -2.03 8.68 9.12
N ILE A 44 -2.18 7.37 9.35
CA ILE A 44 -2.64 6.85 10.64
C ILE A 44 -1.68 7.26 11.76
N VAL A 45 -0.37 7.12 11.53
CA VAL A 45 0.65 7.51 12.50
C VAL A 45 0.63 9.03 12.75
N ASN A 46 0.46 9.85 11.72
CA ASN A 46 0.36 11.30 11.87
C ASN A 46 -0.91 11.71 12.64
N LEU A 47 -2.05 11.05 12.37
CA LEU A 47 -3.29 11.27 13.11
C LEU A 47 -3.14 10.87 14.58
N GLN A 48 -2.51 9.74 14.85
CA GLN A 48 -2.20 9.29 16.21
C GLN A 48 -1.25 10.25 16.92
N THR A 49 -0.20 10.70 16.25
CA THR A 49 0.77 11.68 16.77
C THR A 49 0.07 13.00 17.13
N SER A 50 -0.90 13.43 16.32
CA SER A 50 -1.71 14.63 16.59
C SER A 50 -2.82 14.42 17.64
N GLY A 51 -2.96 13.22 18.22
CA GLY A 51 -3.96 12.88 19.22
C GLY A 51 -5.38 12.65 18.67
N LYS A 52 -5.56 12.61 17.35
CA LYS A 52 -6.88 12.41 16.70
C LYS A 52 -7.34 10.96 16.67
N VAL A 53 -6.40 10.02 16.80
CA VAL A 53 -6.63 8.57 16.83
C VAL A 53 -5.85 8.02 18.01
N THR A 54 -6.43 7.08 18.76
CA THR A 54 -5.72 6.45 19.88
C THR A 54 -4.61 5.52 19.37
N SER A 55 -3.63 5.21 20.21
CA SER A 55 -2.59 4.24 19.84
C SER A 55 -3.15 2.85 19.54
N GLU A 56 -4.22 2.44 20.22
CA GLU A 56 -4.90 1.15 20.01
C GLU A 56 -5.65 1.10 18.68
N ASP A 57 -6.38 2.17 18.34
CA ASP A 57 -7.07 2.29 17.06
C ASP A 57 -6.08 2.35 15.90
N ALA A 58 -4.99 3.10 16.06
CA ALA A 58 -3.94 3.19 15.05
C ALA A 58 -3.31 1.81 14.80
N TYR A 59 -2.97 1.09 15.86
CA TYR A 59 -2.46 -0.28 15.77
C TYR A 59 -3.44 -1.22 15.04
N THR A 60 -4.72 -1.15 15.40
CA THR A 60 -5.77 -2.00 14.80
C THR A 60 -5.93 -1.72 13.31
N GLN A 61 -5.96 -0.44 12.91
CA GLN A 61 -6.05 -0.03 11.51
C GLN A 61 -4.84 -0.49 10.70
N ILE A 62 -3.61 -0.26 11.20
CA ILE A 62 -2.37 -0.69 10.54
C ILE A 62 -2.34 -2.22 10.39
N LYS A 63 -2.80 -2.97 11.40
CA LYS A 63 -2.92 -4.43 11.32
C LYS A 63 -3.89 -4.87 10.23
N GLY A 64 -4.99 -4.15 10.03
CA GLY A 64 -5.91 -4.35 8.91
C GLY A 64 -5.24 -4.12 7.55
N LEU A 65 -4.53 -3.00 7.39
CA LEU A 65 -3.78 -2.69 6.17
C LEU A 65 -2.73 -3.76 5.85
N TRP A 66 -2.02 -4.26 6.87
CA TRP A 66 -1.05 -5.34 6.69
C TRP A 66 -1.69 -6.64 6.22
N LYS A 67 -2.88 -7.00 6.75
CA LYS A 67 -3.62 -8.17 6.27
C LYS A 67 -3.98 -8.04 4.79
N ASN A 68 -4.45 -6.86 4.37
CA ASN A 68 -4.80 -6.60 2.97
C ASN A 68 -3.58 -6.68 2.05
N LEU A 69 -2.45 -6.09 2.45
CA LEU A 69 -1.20 -6.16 1.69
C LEU A 69 -0.71 -7.61 1.53
N LYS A 70 -0.75 -8.40 2.62
CA LYS A 70 -0.41 -9.83 2.57
C LYS A 70 -1.32 -10.62 1.63
N HIS A 71 -2.63 -10.36 1.67
CA HIS A 71 -3.58 -11.01 0.78
C HIS A 71 -3.28 -10.66 -0.68
N SER A 72 -3.09 -9.37 -1.00
CA SER A 72 -2.70 -8.93 -2.34
C SER A 72 -1.42 -9.60 -2.83
N LYS A 73 -0.39 -9.73 -1.98
CA LYS A 73 0.85 -10.42 -2.35
C LYS A 73 0.58 -11.86 -2.81
N LYS A 74 -0.28 -12.57 -2.06
CA LYS A 74 -0.67 -13.95 -2.35
C LYS A 74 -1.45 -14.06 -3.67
N GLU A 75 -2.46 -13.21 -3.88
CA GLU A 75 -3.25 -13.23 -5.12
C GLU A 75 -2.41 -12.92 -6.37
N LEU A 76 -1.31 -12.18 -6.20
CA LEU A 76 -0.36 -11.87 -7.27
C LEU A 76 0.73 -12.93 -7.45
N GLY A 77 0.74 -14.02 -6.68
CA GLY A 77 1.73 -15.10 -6.78
C GLY A 77 3.17 -14.66 -6.50
N ILE A 78 3.37 -13.54 -5.81
CA ILE A 78 4.71 -12.98 -5.60
C ILE A 78 5.45 -13.78 -4.55
N ASN A 79 6.61 -14.31 -4.93
CA ASN A 79 7.46 -15.18 -4.12
C ASN A 79 6.78 -16.51 -3.74
N GLU A 80 5.78 -16.96 -4.49
CA GLU A 80 5.40 -18.38 -4.45
C GLU A 80 6.47 -19.13 -5.25
N GLU A 81 7.23 -20.02 -4.60
CA GLU A 81 8.01 -21.01 -5.35
C GLU A 81 7.02 -21.82 -6.19
N PRO A 82 7.37 -22.16 -7.45
CA PRO A 82 6.52 -23.04 -8.25
C PRO A 82 6.25 -24.31 -7.42
N PRO A 83 5.03 -24.87 -7.48
CA PRO A 83 4.76 -26.11 -6.77
C PRO A 83 5.81 -27.11 -7.21
N THR A 84 6.58 -27.63 -6.25
CA THR A 84 7.48 -28.74 -6.49
C THR A 84 6.65 -29.86 -7.10
N GLU A 85 6.83 -30.11 -8.39
CA GLU A 85 6.26 -31.28 -9.04
C GLU A 85 6.89 -32.52 -8.41
N SER A 86 6.08 -33.20 -7.58
CA SER A 86 6.15 -34.60 -7.11
C SER A 86 7.47 -35.17 -6.61
#